data_AF-A0A0C3HGK0-F1
#
_entry.id   AF-A0A0C3HGK0-F1
#
_cell.length_a   1.000
_cell.length_b   1.000
_cell.length_c   1.000
_cell.angle_alpha   90.00
_cell.angle_beta   90.00
_cell.angle_gamma   90.00
#
_symmetry.space_group_name_H-M   'P 1'
#
loop_
_entity.id
_entity.type
_entity.pdbx_description
1 polymer ?
#
loop_
_entity_poly.entity_id
_entity_poly.type
_entity_poly.pdbx_seq_one_letter_code
_entity_poly.pdbx_strand_id
1 'polypeptide(L)'
;SNMVNIPSIASLAGGFLSQVPLGSWSPSPNAPAAPPSSSQANYFSSAPSCPIDGPMSCHNTTVAPDSCCFIYPGGQLLQTQFWDTSPAVGPEDSWTLHGLWYVHV
;
A
#
# COMPACT_ATOMS: atom_id res chain seq x y z
N SER A 1 -37.23 -10.45 -10.35
CA SER A 1 -36.30 -10.39 -9.21
C SER A 1 -34.90 -10.18 -9.76
N ASN A 2 -34.40 -8.95 -9.71
CA ASN A 2 -33.03 -8.65 -10.17
C ASN A 2 -32.05 -9.19 -9.13
N MET A 3 -31.27 -10.20 -9.51
CA MET A 3 -30.22 -10.76 -8.68
C MET A 3 -29.04 -9.79 -8.74
N VAL A 4 -28.75 -9.12 -7.62
CA VAL A 4 -27.49 -8.38 -7.45
C VAL A 4 -26.39 -9.43 -7.33
N ASN A 5 -25.53 -9.50 -8.34
CA ASN A 5 -24.40 -10.42 -8.40
C ASN A 5 -23.22 -9.79 -7.67
N ILE A 6 -22.80 -10.37 -6.55
CA ILE A 6 -21.65 -9.90 -5.76
C ILE A 6 -20.41 -10.65 -6.28
N PRO A 7 -19.45 -9.99 -6.95
CA PRO A 7 -18.25 -10.68 -7.41
C PRO A 7 -17.32 -11.03 -6.23
N SER A 8 -16.76 -12.23 -6.29
CA SER A 8 -15.87 -12.82 -5.29
C SER A 8 -14.49 -12.16 -5.30
N ILE A 9 -13.89 -11.98 -4.13
CA ILE A 9 -12.59 -11.32 -3.93
C ILE A 9 -11.46 -12.26 -4.40
N ALA A 10 -11.03 -12.15 -5.66
CA ALA A 10 -9.84 -12.82 -6.15
C ALA A 10 -8.63 -11.88 -6.09
N SER A 11 -7.63 -12.23 -5.29
CA SER A 11 -6.40 -11.47 -5.09
C SER A 11 -5.47 -11.62 -6.30
N LEU A 12 -5.15 -10.51 -6.98
CA LEU A 12 -4.20 -10.49 -8.10
C LEU A 12 -2.78 -10.30 -7.57
N ALA A 13 -2.03 -11.40 -7.46
CA ALA A 13 -0.58 -11.37 -7.36
C ALA A 13 0.00 -11.24 -8.78
N GLY A 14 0.58 -10.09 -9.13
CA GLY A 14 1.26 -9.95 -10.41
C GLY A 14 1.96 -8.60 -10.59
N GLY A 15 3.31 -8.63 -10.55
CA GLY A 15 4.11 -7.52 -11.05
C GLY A 15 5.51 -7.43 -10.44
N PHE A 16 6.48 -8.21 -10.94
CA PHE A 16 7.90 -8.04 -10.59
C PHE A 16 8.85 -8.28 -11.77
N LEU A 17 8.57 -7.72 -12.95
CA LEU A 17 9.54 -7.72 -14.06
C LEU A 17 9.75 -6.35 -14.73
N SER A 18 9.27 -5.23 -14.17
CA SER A 18 9.37 -3.93 -14.84
C SER A 18 10.70 -3.18 -14.68
N GLN A 19 11.73 -3.75 -14.06
CA GLN A 19 12.97 -3.02 -13.74
C GLN A 19 14.25 -3.64 -14.31
N VAL A 20 14.25 -3.97 -15.60
CA VAL A 20 15.51 -4.15 -16.33
C VAL A 20 15.84 -2.82 -17.03
N PRO A 21 16.85 -2.05 -16.58
CA PRO A 21 17.20 -0.79 -17.23
C PRO A 21 17.77 -1.06 -18.62
N LEU A 22 17.05 -0.59 -19.65
CA LEU A 22 17.53 -0.50 -21.03
C LEU A 22 18.63 0.58 -21.11
N GLY A 23 19.88 0.24 -20.77
CA GLY A 23 20.98 1.22 -20.80
C GLY A 23 22.39 0.66 -20.93
N SER A 24 22.58 -0.66 -20.98
CA SER A 24 23.91 -1.30 -21.00
C SER A 24 24.47 -1.53 -22.40
N TRP A 25 24.33 -0.55 -23.31
CA TRP A 25 25.09 -0.59 -24.56
C TRP A 25 25.71 0.77 -24.90
N SER A 26 27.03 0.87 -24.66
CA SER A 26 27.86 1.94 -25.19
C SER A 26 29.09 1.28 -25.85
N PRO A 27 29.30 1.44 -27.17
CA PRO A 27 30.35 0.74 -27.90
C PRO A 27 31.68 1.52 -27.85
N SER A 28 32.12 1.95 -26.66
CA SER A 28 33.38 2.70 -26.51
C SER A 28 34.33 1.99 -25.55
N PRO A 29 35.52 1.54 -26.00
CA PRO A 29 36.44 0.75 -25.18
C PRO A 29 37.12 1.52 -24.03
N ASN A 30 36.99 2.85 -23.96
CA ASN A 30 37.75 3.69 -23.01
C ASN A 30 36.88 4.65 -22.14
N ALA A 31 35.60 4.37 -21.93
CA ALA A 31 34.81 5.18 -21.00
C ALA A 31 35.16 4.84 -19.53
N PRO A 32 35.49 5.83 -18.67
CA PRO A 32 35.71 5.58 -17.25
C PRO A 32 34.42 5.04 -16.62
N ALA A 33 34.55 3.98 -15.81
CA ALA A 33 33.43 3.42 -15.08
C ALA A 33 32.75 4.51 -14.25
N ALA A 34 31.47 4.77 -14.53
CA ALA A 34 30.67 5.64 -13.68
C ALA A 34 30.70 5.10 -12.24
N PRO A 35 30.90 5.95 -11.22
CA PRO A 35 30.79 5.50 -9.84
C PRO A 35 29.40 4.90 -9.62
N PRO A 36 29.27 3.81 -8.84
CA PRO A 36 27.96 3.27 -8.52
C PRO A 36 27.18 4.34 -7.73
N SER A 37 26.23 5.01 -8.38
CA SER A 37 25.22 5.82 -7.71
C SER A 37 24.21 4.88 -7.04
N SER A 38 24.63 4.16 -6.01
CA SER A 38 23.80 3.21 -5.26
C SER A 38 23.43 3.79 -3.89
N SER A 39 22.75 4.93 -3.86
CA SER A 39 22.09 5.44 -2.65
C SER A 39 20.59 5.08 -2.58
N GLN A 40 20.03 4.40 -3.59
CA GLN A 40 18.60 4.09 -3.62
C GLN A 40 18.17 2.82 -2.86
N ALA A 41 19.09 2.01 -2.32
CA ALA A 41 18.74 0.68 -1.79
C ALA A 41 18.26 0.63 -0.33
N ASN A 42 18.44 1.69 0.49
CA ASN A 42 18.36 1.54 1.96
C ASN A 42 17.26 2.35 2.67
N TYR A 43 16.37 3.03 1.94
CA TYR A 43 15.35 3.88 2.59
C TYR A 43 14.34 3.07 3.42
N PHE A 44 14.03 1.83 3.00
CA PHE A 44 13.07 0.96 3.71
C PHE A 44 13.71 0.08 4.78
N SER A 45 15.02 -0.19 4.71
CA SER A 45 15.73 -1.03 5.71
C SER A 45 15.84 -0.37 7.09
N SER A 46 15.58 0.94 7.18
CA SER A 46 15.59 1.72 8.42
C SER A 46 14.19 2.20 8.82
N ALA A 47 13.14 1.70 8.18
CA ALA A 47 11.78 2.05 8.55
C ALA A 47 11.46 1.56 9.98
N PRO A 48 10.85 2.39 10.83
CA PRO A 48 10.40 1.95 12.15
C PRO A 48 9.38 0.82 12.00
N SER A 49 9.49 -0.19 12.85
CA SER A 49 8.58 -1.32 12.91
C SER A 49 7.93 -1.42 14.28
N CYS A 50 6.75 -2.05 14.29
CA CYS A 50 5.99 -2.30 15.51
C CYS A 50 5.91 -3.80 15.77
N PRO A 51 5.82 -4.23 17.05
CA PRO A 51 5.53 -5.62 17.38
C PRO A 51 4.21 -6.08 16.73
N ILE A 52 4.19 -7.31 16.22
CA ILE A 52 3.01 -7.89 15.56
C ILE A 52 1.84 -8.11 16.54
N ASP A 53 2.16 -8.25 17.82
CA ASP A 53 1.27 -8.49 18.95
C ASP A 53 0.98 -7.21 19.75
N GLY A 54 1.13 -6.04 19.11
CA GLY A 54 0.73 -4.76 19.68
C GLY A 54 -0.76 -4.70 20.06
N PRO A 55 -1.13 -3.82 21.01
CA PRO A 55 -2.52 -3.73 21.48
C PRO A 55 -3.48 -3.30 20.37
N MET A 56 -4.66 -3.93 20.33
CA MET A 56 -5.73 -3.56 19.40
C MET A 56 -6.27 -2.16 19.72
N SER A 57 -6.27 -1.27 18.73
CA SER A 57 -6.82 0.08 18.87
C SER A 57 -8.34 0.03 19.09
N CYS A 58 -8.92 1.01 19.80
CA CYS A 58 -10.35 1.05 20.18
C CYS A 58 -10.88 -0.08 21.09
N HIS A 59 -10.06 -1.06 21.46
CA HIS A 59 -10.46 -2.22 22.24
C HIS A 59 -9.84 -2.27 23.65
N ASN A 60 -9.13 -1.22 24.09
CA ASN A 60 -8.40 -1.29 25.35
C ASN A 60 -8.56 -0.06 26.26
N THR A 61 -8.73 -0.34 27.56
CA THR A 61 -8.74 0.59 28.71
C THR A 61 -7.33 0.96 29.19
N THR A 62 -6.29 0.45 28.53
CA THR A 62 -4.89 0.65 28.91
C THR A 62 -4.21 1.69 28.01
N VAL A 63 -3.44 2.60 28.60
CA VAL A 63 -2.60 3.57 27.89
C VAL A 63 -1.58 2.81 27.04
N ALA A 64 -1.61 3.02 25.72
CA ALA A 64 -0.60 2.45 24.86
C ALA A 64 0.76 3.13 25.11
N PRO A 65 1.84 2.36 25.26
CA PRO A 65 3.16 2.89 25.63
C PRO A 65 3.86 3.65 24.48
N ASP A 66 3.51 3.37 23.23
CA ASP A 66 4.11 3.99 22.04
C ASP A 66 3.03 4.47 21.06
N SER A 67 2.98 5.78 20.83
CA SER A 67 2.06 6.42 19.88
C SER A 67 2.37 6.11 18.41
N CYS A 68 3.58 5.67 18.08
CA CYS A 68 3.92 5.23 16.73
C CYS A 68 3.34 3.85 16.40
N CYS A 69 3.14 3.02 17.42
CA CYS A 69 2.65 1.65 17.28
C CYS A 69 1.19 1.46 17.73
N PHE A 70 0.48 2.55 18.01
CA PHE A 70 -0.91 2.51 18.45
C PHE A 70 -1.68 3.73 17.93
N ILE A 71 -2.81 3.47 17.26
CA ILE A 71 -3.60 4.52 16.62
C ILE A 71 -4.62 5.05 17.63
N TYR A 72 -4.35 6.25 18.14
CA TYR A 72 -5.25 6.99 19.03
C TYR A 72 -5.01 8.49 18.93
N PRO A 73 -6.04 9.34 19.04
CA PRO A 73 -7.46 8.99 19.06
C PRO A 73 -7.99 8.68 17.65
N GLY A 74 -8.91 7.71 17.54
CA GLY A 74 -9.50 7.31 16.24
C GLY A 74 -9.00 5.96 15.70
N GLY A 75 -8.84 4.97 16.58
CA GLY A 75 -8.25 3.67 16.27
C GLY A 75 -9.08 2.74 15.37
N GLN A 76 -10.28 3.16 14.97
CA GLN A 76 -11.09 2.41 14.03
C GLN A 76 -10.81 2.96 12.62
N LEU A 77 -10.23 2.10 11.77
CA LEU A 77 -9.90 2.46 10.39
C LEU A 77 -10.97 1.93 9.44
N LEU A 78 -11.48 2.81 8.58
CA LEU A 78 -12.46 2.47 7.54
C LEU A 78 -11.79 2.58 6.17
N GLN A 79 -11.70 1.46 5.45
CA GLN A 79 -11.40 1.48 4.03
C GLN A 79 -12.72 1.50 3.26
N THR A 80 -13.04 2.65 2.66
CA THR A 80 -14.29 2.84 1.92
C THR A 80 -14.07 2.69 0.42
N GLN A 81 -15.12 2.23 -0.27
CA GLN A 81 -15.09 1.95 -1.71
C GLN A 81 -16.35 2.48 -2.38
N PHE A 82 -16.27 2.74 -3.69
CA PHE A 82 -17.40 3.12 -4.53
C PHE A 82 -17.69 2.10 -5.63
N TRP A 83 -18.98 2.01 -5.95
CA TRP A 83 -19.50 1.37 -7.15
C TRP A 83 -20.22 2.45 -7.95
N ASP A 84 -19.46 3.16 -8.78
CA ASP A 84 -19.97 4.26 -9.57
C ASP A 84 -20.62 3.73 -10.85
N THR A 85 -21.91 4.02 -11.03
CA THR A 85 -22.70 3.48 -12.15
C THR A 85 -23.05 4.52 -13.21
N SER A 86 -23.05 5.82 -12.86
CA SER A 86 -23.36 6.89 -13.80
C SER A 86 -22.77 8.25 -13.34
N PRO A 87 -21.65 8.71 -13.95
CA PRO A 87 -20.84 7.99 -14.92
C PRO A 87 -20.12 6.78 -14.29
N ALA A 88 -19.90 5.72 -15.06
CA ALA A 88 -19.05 4.61 -14.62
C ALA A 88 -17.58 5.07 -14.54
N VAL A 89 -16.88 4.66 -13.48
CA VAL A 89 -15.46 5.01 -13.23
C VAL A 89 -14.72 3.77 -12.76
N GLY A 90 -13.57 3.47 -13.37
CA GLY A 90 -12.75 2.31 -13.03
C GLY A 90 -13.07 1.06 -13.88
N PRO A 91 -12.55 -0.11 -13.49
CA PRO A 91 -12.85 -1.37 -14.18
C PRO A 91 -14.30 -1.81 -14.00
N GLU A 92 -14.88 -2.41 -15.04
CA GLU A 92 -16.30 -2.82 -15.09
C GLU A 92 -16.70 -3.88 -14.04
N ASP A 93 -15.73 -4.57 -13.46
CA ASP A 93 -15.93 -5.67 -12.52
C ASP A 93 -15.33 -5.40 -11.13
N SER A 94 -14.96 -4.14 -10.85
CA SER A 94 -14.22 -3.78 -9.65
C SER A 94 -14.79 -2.53 -8.98
N TRP A 95 -14.79 -2.53 -7.64
CA TRP A 95 -15.01 -1.32 -6.87
C TRP A 95 -13.77 -0.41 -6.94
N THR A 96 -13.97 0.90 -6.81
CA THR A 96 -12.87 1.87 -6.73
C THR A 96 -12.63 2.26 -5.27
N LEU A 97 -11.38 2.61 -4.95
CA LEU A 97 -11.03 3.12 -3.62
C LEU A 97 -11.60 4.53 -3.44
N HIS A 98 -12.33 4.73 -2.35
CA HIS A 98 -12.74 6.07 -1.94
C HIS A 98 -11.73 6.67 -0.95
N GLY A 99 -11.38 5.92 0.10
CA GLY A 99 -10.37 6.38 1.03
C GLY A 99 -10.12 5.44 2.20
N LEU A 100 -9.16 5.85 3.03
CA LEU A 100 -8.86 5.26 4.32
C LEU A 100 -9.06 6.34 5.38
N TRP A 101 -9.98 6.12 6.31
CA TRP A 101 -10.37 7.12 7.29
C TRP A 101 -10.16 6.60 8.71
N TYR A 102 -9.62 7.45 9.57
CA TYR A 102 -9.66 7.25 11.01
C TYR A 102 -11.01 7.74 11.53
N VAL A 103 -11.68 6.93 12.35
CA VAL A 103 -12.91 7.36 13.04
C VAL A 103 -12.74 7.19 14.53
N HIS A 104 -13.29 8.16 15.26
CA HIS A 104 -13.47 8.05 16.69
C HIS A 104 -14.62 7.10 17.00
N VAL A 105 -14.45 6.31 18.06
CA VAL A 105 -15.51 5.50 18.67
C VAL A 105 -15.73 5.92 20.11
#